data_AF-A0A4R4JCF6-F1
#
_entry.id   AF-A0A4R4JCF6-F1
#
_cell.length_a   1.000
_cell.length_b   1.000
_cell.length_c   1.000
_cell.angle_alpha   90.00
_cell.angle_beta   90.00
_cell.angle_gamma   90.00
#
_symmetry.space_group_name_H-M   'P 1'
#
loop_
_entity.id
_entity.type
_entity.pdbx_description
1 polymer ?
#
loop_
_entity_poly.entity_id
_entity_poly.type
_entity_poly.pdbx_seq_one_letter_code
_entity_poly.pdbx_strand_id
1 'polypeptide(L)'
;MNEEFIWSPYEDQLYDYGYGSQIITPSDSIDKTFDKNIGFTFKMDAGEKDTLTLDAGEINSIHWPSPSTPVELKEGYEVVHKAENTDKILGETINISSGNLIISGSKEKPVNFYLNSKILDKYRIKLQNSSSFSIKNLNIVRISGPINTAIPTLEESTVAMSGKSQLTIETVEKIESIISLRCHFSITESSQTSLTSRHVTITGGSNIILQDNAKMCISSQILDIRTDLDEKGYPLFDTNFTLKAGATLLNLNSLDGIHFPLDIHREDYPKGVFNFMAEGEENTGKVVIDVAPKDANAYGLNTMLRKNFIAINGEVVETGDQMRYFDFNYGKDIRNGSKQVGTITISLRNPHLKLS
;
A
#
# COMPACT_ATOMS: atom_id res chain seq x y z
N MET A 1 37.43 -26.73 8.12
CA MET A 1 36.39 -26.60 9.15
C MET A 1 35.86 -25.20 9.02
N ASN A 2 34.54 -25.05 8.94
CA ASN A 2 33.94 -23.72 8.92
C ASN A 2 33.94 -23.19 10.36
N GLU A 3 34.13 -21.89 10.53
CA GLU A 3 34.06 -21.25 11.84
C GLU A 3 32.63 -21.34 12.39
N GLU A 4 32.45 -21.45 13.70
CA GLU A 4 31.11 -21.42 14.32
C GLU A 4 30.64 -19.97 14.46
N PHE A 5 29.44 -19.65 13.95
CA PHE A 5 28.88 -18.31 14.12
C PHE A 5 28.08 -18.24 15.43
N ILE A 6 28.52 -17.39 16.35
CA ILE A 6 27.86 -17.20 17.65
C ILE A 6 27.01 -15.95 17.58
N TRP A 7 25.71 -16.07 17.78
CA TRP A 7 24.81 -14.91 17.81
C TRP A 7 25.08 -14.01 19.03
N SER A 8 25.13 -12.69 18.80
CA SER A 8 25.25 -11.67 19.83
C SER A 8 24.28 -10.50 19.56
N PRO A 9 23.35 -10.19 20.48
CA PRO A 9 22.43 -9.09 20.32
C PRO A 9 23.10 -7.72 20.55
N TYR A 10 24.31 -7.67 21.10
CA TYR A 10 24.95 -6.42 21.54
C TYR A 10 26.09 -5.95 20.62
N GLU A 11 26.47 -6.72 19.60
CA GLU A 11 27.63 -6.44 18.75
C GLU A 11 27.26 -6.37 17.26
N ASP A 12 28.11 -5.69 16.49
CA ASP A 12 28.12 -5.76 15.02
C ASP A 12 28.54 -7.18 14.64
N GLN A 13 27.78 -7.84 13.76
CA GLN A 13 28.06 -9.20 13.34
C GLN A 13 27.98 -9.34 11.83
N LEU A 14 29.01 -9.95 11.25
CA LEU A 14 29.08 -10.32 9.84
C LEU A 14 29.05 -11.84 9.74
N TYR A 15 28.04 -12.38 9.06
CA TYR A 15 28.03 -13.77 8.64
C TYR A 15 28.44 -13.85 7.19
N ASP A 16 29.60 -14.43 6.89
CA ASP A 16 30.06 -14.66 5.53
C ASP A 16 30.14 -16.15 5.19
N TYR A 17 30.63 -16.45 3.99
CA TYR A 17 30.78 -17.81 3.48
C TYR A 17 31.70 -18.69 4.36
N GLY A 18 32.61 -18.09 5.13
CA GLY A 18 33.53 -18.80 6.03
C GLY A 18 32.81 -19.59 7.14
N TYR A 19 31.57 -19.22 7.47
CA TYR A 19 30.74 -19.93 8.45
C TYR A 19 29.96 -21.12 7.82
N GLY A 20 29.79 -21.19 6.50
CA GLY A 20 29.03 -22.27 5.84
C GLY A 20 27.53 -22.24 6.15
N SER A 21 26.84 -23.39 6.18
CA SER A 21 25.43 -23.45 6.62
C SER A 21 25.34 -23.89 8.08
N GLN A 22 24.57 -23.18 8.90
CA GLN A 22 24.48 -23.42 10.35
C GLN A 22 23.06 -23.27 10.89
N ILE A 23 22.80 -23.95 12.00
CA ILE A 23 21.62 -23.75 12.83
C ILE A 23 22.11 -23.13 14.13
N ILE A 24 21.68 -21.90 14.41
CA ILE A 24 22.06 -21.14 15.59
C ILE A 24 20.90 -21.21 16.58
N THR A 25 21.22 -21.54 17.83
CA THR A 25 20.29 -21.48 18.95
C THR A 25 20.79 -20.38 19.90
N PRO A 26 19.96 -19.43 20.35
CA PRO A 26 20.37 -18.46 21.36
C PRO A 26 20.89 -19.19 22.60
N SER A 27 22.07 -18.80 23.10
CA SER A 27 22.61 -19.39 24.33
C SER A 27 21.74 -19.01 25.53
N ASP A 28 21.56 -19.93 26.49
CA ASP A 28 20.71 -19.78 27.69
C ASP A 28 21.00 -18.54 28.57
N SER A 29 22.12 -17.84 28.36
CA SER A 29 22.57 -16.70 29.15
C SER A 29 22.31 -15.32 28.54
N ILE A 30 21.79 -15.23 27.31
CA ILE A 30 21.55 -13.98 26.58
C ILE A 30 20.08 -13.97 26.16
N ASP A 31 19.42 -12.80 26.26
CA ASP A 31 17.99 -12.61 25.95
C ASP A 31 17.52 -13.54 24.83
N LYS A 32 16.49 -14.34 25.12
CA LYS A 32 16.04 -15.54 24.37
C LYS A 32 15.57 -15.29 22.93
N THR A 33 15.91 -14.16 22.35
CA THR A 33 15.37 -13.69 21.09
C THR A 33 16.50 -13.27 20.17
N PHE A 34 16.33 -13.53 18.88
CA PHE A 34 17.10 -12.88 17.83
C PHE A 34 16.65 -11.41 17.68
N ASP A 35 16.65 -10.65 18.79
CA ASP A 35 16.18 -9.27 18.85
C ASP A 35 17.37 -8.30 18.87
N LYS A 36 17.33 -7.32 17.97
CA LYS A 36 18.23 -6.17 17.94
C LYS A 36 17.37 -4.89 17.86
N ASN A 37 16.72 -4.50 18.95
CA ASN A 37 16.01 -3.21 19.08
C ASN A 37 16.94 -2.15 19.71
N ILE A 38 16.97 -0.87 19.31
CA ILE A 38 15.87 0.04 18.89
C ILE A 38 16.26 0.88 17.66
N GLY A 39 15.32 1.08 16.74
CA GLY A 39 15.36 2.16 15.72
C GLY A 39 15.30 1.68 14.27
N PHE A 40 15.83 0.50 13.96
CA PHE A 40 15.73 -0.17 12.67
C PHE A 40 15.88 -1.68 12.88
N THR A 41 14.93 -2.50 12.43
CA THR A 41 15.08 -3.79 11.70
C THR A 41 13.91 -4.75 11.90
N PHE A 42 13.79 -5.64 10.92
CA PHE A 42 12.84 -6.72 10.75
C PHE A 42 12.67 -7.59 12.00
N LYS A 43 11.43 -7.92 12.34
CA LYS A 43 11.11 -9.00 13.29
C LYS A 43 11.17 -10.33 12.53
N MET A 44 12.09 -11.21 12.87
CA MET A 44 12.07 -12.61 12.40
C MET A 44 11.33 -13.45 13.44
N ASP A 45 10.17 -13.99 13.08
CA ASP A 45 9.44 -14.94 13.93
C ASP A 45 10.09 -16.32 13.77
N ALA A 46 10.71 -16.84 14.82
CA ALA A 46 11.41 -18.12 14.82
C ALA A 46 10.47 -19.33 14.96
N GLY A 47 9.14 -19.14 14.98
CA GLY A 47 8.20 -20.24 15.20
C GLY A 47 8.42 -20.94 16.56
N GLU A 48 7.85 -22.13 16.74
CA GLU A 48 7.85 -22.87 18.02
C GLU A 48 9.24 -23.42 18.45
N LYS A 49 10.30 -23.17 17.67
CA LYS A 49 11.65 -23.63 17.97
C LYS A 49 12.60 -22.45 17.82
N ASP A 50 13.16 -21.97 18.92
CA ASP A 50 14.08 -20.82 19.04
C ASP A 50 15.40 -21.03 18.26
N THR A 51 15.34 -21.25 16.95
CA THR A 51 16.49 -21.59 16.10
C THR A 51 16.51 -20.75 14.84
N LEU A 52 17.66 -20.17 14.50
CA LEU A 52 17.95 -19.46 13.27
C LEU A 52 18.73 -20.39 12.33
N THR A 53 18.17 -20.72 11.18
CA THR A 53 18.88 -21.48 10.14
C THR A 53 19.46 -20.52 9.10
N LEU A 54 20.78 -20.54 8.94
CA LEU A 54 21.52 -19.81 7.91
C LEU A 54 22.04 -20.81 6.88
N ASP A 55 21.69 -20.61 5.61
CA ASP A 55 22.13 -21.47 4.51
C ASP A 55 23.10 -20.72 3.59
N ALA A 56 24.32 -21.24 3.45
CA ALA A 56 25.33 -20.71 2.55
C ALA A 56 25.04 -21.15 1.11
N GLY A 57 24.06 -20.49 0.48
CA GLY A 57 23.91 -20.49 -0.98
C GLY A 57 25.00 -19.66 -1.70
N GLU A 58 24.97 -19.60 -3.03
CA GLU A 58 26.03 -18.99 -3.85
C GLU A 58 26.20 -17.45 -3.76
N ILE A 59 25.47 -16.70 -2.91
CA ILE A 59 25.68 -15.23 -2.77
C ILE A 59 25.49 -14.68 -1.33
N ASN A 60 26.54 -13.91 -0.94
CA ASN A 60 26.74 -12.77 -0.02
C ASN A 60 26.44 -12.82 1.49
N SER A 61 27.39 -12.22 2.21
CA SER A 61 27.45 -12.04 3.65
C SER A 61 26.30 -11.21 4.23
N ILE A 62 25.83 -11.57 5.43
CA ILE A 62 24.77 -10.88 6.16
C ILE A 62 25.42 -10.01 7.25
N HIS A 63 25.08 -8.72 7.29
CA HIS A 63 25.60 -7.78 8.30
C HIS A 63 24.48 -7.32 9.24
N TRP A 64 24.68 -7.52 10.55
CA TRP A 64 23.79 -7.08 11.62
C TRP A 64 24.50 -6.08 12.54
N PRO A 65 24.10 -4.80 12.57
CA PRO A 65 24.73 -3.81 13.45
C PRO A 65 24.34 -3.98 14.94
N SER A 66 25.17 -3.44 15.83
CA SER A 66 25.03 -3.34 17.28
C SER A 66 24.03 -2.25 17.68
N PRO A 67 23.24 -2.45 18.74
CA PRO A 67 22.31 -1.46 19.26
C PRO A 67 22.97 -0.25 19.94
N SER A 68 24.26 -0.27 20.28
CA SER A 68 24.89 0.72 21.16
C SER A 68 25.79 1.76 20.46
N THR A 69 25.77 1.84 19.13
CA THR A 69 26.32 3.00 18.43
C THR A 69 25.20 4.03 18.23
N PRO A 70 25.18 5.16 18.96
CA PRO A 70 24.28 6.25 18.64
C PRO A 70 24.72 6.78 17.28
N VAL A 71 24.00 6.40 16.23
CA VAL A 71 24.03 7.17 14.99
C VAL A 71 23.41 8.51 15.36
N GLU A 72 24.24 9.49 15.74
CA GLU A 72 23.86 10.88 15.56
C GLU A 72 23.36 10.99 14.12
N LEU A 73 22.05 11.09 13.96
CA LEU A 73 21.38 11.21 12.69
C LEU A 73 21.72 12.59 12.10
N LYS A 74 22.95 12.72 11.58
CA LYS A 74 23.20 13.60 10.45
C LYS A 74 22.57 12.89 9.25
N GLU A 75 21.50 13.51 8.75
CA GLU A 75 20.80 13.26 7.50
C GLU A 75 21.35 12.13 6.61
N GLY A 76 20.54 11.10 6.36
CA GLY A 76 20.64 10.34 5.10
C GLY A 76 21.20 8.91 5.14
N TYR A 77 20.86 8.08 6.12
CA TYR A 77 21.11 6.63 5.98
C TYR A 77 20.00 5.93 5.18
N GLU A 78 20.33 5.51 3.96
CA GLU A 78 19.54 4.66 3.08
C GLU A 78 19.94 3.19 3.33
N VAL A 79 19.11 2.41 4.03
CA VAL A 79 19.30 0.95 4.11
C VAL A 79 18.79 0.34 2.81
N VAL A 80 19.66 0.27 1.81
CA VAL A 80 19.37 -0.37 0.52
C VAL A 80 19.58 -1.88 0.67
N HIS A 81 18.50 -2.65 0.85
CA HIS A 81 18.57 -4.08 0.53
C HIS A 81 18.54 -4.19 -1.01
N LYS A 82 19.72 -4.42 -1.61
CA LYS A 82 19.83 -4.92 -2.98
C LYS A 82 19.47 -6.40 -2.95
N ALA A 83 18.18 -6.69 -3.05
CA ALA A 83 17.73 -8.06 -3.04
C ALA A 83 17.80 -8.61 -4.46
N GLU A 84 18.70 -9.56 -4.72
CA GLU A 84 18.68 -10.30 -5.98
C GLU A 84 17.48 -11.24 -5.98
N ASN A 85 16.53 -11.02 -6.91
CA ASN A 85 15.36 -11.86 -7.20
C ASN A 85 14.64 -12.46 -5.97
N THR A 86 13.85 -11.64 -5.27
CA THR A 86 13.03 -12.15 -4.17
C THR A 86 11.71 -12.73 -4.67
N ASP A 87 11.68 -13.99 -5.11
CA ASP A 87 10.43 -14.77 -5.10
C ASP A 87 10.02 -15.17 -3.65
N LYS A 88 10.49 -14.42 -2.65
CA LYS A 88 10.41 -14.75 -1.22
C LYS A 88 9.11 -14.23 -0.62
N ILE A 89 8.38 -15.11 0.05
CA ILE A 89 7.27 -14.77 0.94
C ILE A 89 7.88 -14.18 2.22
N LEU A 90 7.54 -12.93 2.54
CA LEU A 90 7.94 -12.29 3.79
C LEU A 90 6.96 -12.68 4.91
N GLY A 91 7.49 -12.78 6.15
CA GLY A 91 6.83 -13.41 7.31
C GLY A 91 5.45 -12.84 7.69
N GLU A 92 4.89 -13.39 8.78
CA GLU A 92 3.49 -13.13 9.18
C GLU A 92 3.17 -11.63 9.38
N THR A 93 4.11 -10.78 9.79
CA THR A 93 3.85 -9.34 9.89
C THR A 93 5.10 -8.52 9.61
N ILE A 94 4.99 -7.54 8.73
CA ILE A 94 5.97 -6.46 8.56
C ILE A 94 5.53 -5.30 9.46
N ASN A 95 6.19 -5.10 10.60
CA ASN A 95 5.91 -4.00 11.52
C ASN A 95 7.10 -3.03 11.55
N ILE A 96 6.86 -1.76 11.21
CA ILE A 96 7.87 -0.71 11.18
C ILE A 96 7.34 0.50 11.93
N SER A 97 7.83 0.73 13.14
CA SER A 97 7.44 1.86 13.99
C SER A 97 8.38 3.06 13.89
N SER A 98 9.56 2.90 13.28
CA SER A 98 10.53 3.95 12.95
C SER A 98 11.48 3.48 11.84
N GLY A 99 12.10 4.43 11.12
CA GLY A 99 13.09 4.12 10.11
C GLY A 99 12.51 3.73 8.75
N ASN A 100 13.38 3.29 7.85
CA ASN A 100 13.07 3.06 6.43
C ASN A 100 13.42 1.63 6.03
N LEU A 101 12.47 0.89 5.46
CA LEU A 101 12.72 -0.38 4.78
C LEU A 101 12.61 -0.17 3.27
N ILE A 102 13.65 -0.53 2.52
CA ILE A 102 13.65 -0.43 1.05
C ILE A 102 14.00 -1.78 0.45
N ILE A 103 13.06 -2.34 -0.31
CA ILE A 103 13.29 -3.49 -1.20
C ILE A 103 13.48 -2.93 -2.61
N SER A 104 14.61 -3.20 -3.24
CA SER A 104 14.93 -2.65 -4.56
C SER A 104 15.54 -3.70 -5.47
N GLY A 105 15.15 -3.66 -6.73
CA GLY A 105 15.66 -4.52 -7.80
C GLY A 105 16.48 -3.73 -8.82
N SER A 106 17.25 -4.44 -9.65
CA SER A 106 17.95 -3.84 -10.79
C SER A 106 17.10 -3.93 -12.06
N LYS A 107 17.46 -3.18 -13.11
CA LYS A 107 16.71 -3.20 -14.38
C LYS A 107 16.63 -4.61 -14.97
N GLU A 108 17.68 -5.41 -14.76
CA GLU A 108 17.79 -6.80 -15.20
C GLU A 108 17.09 -7.78 -14.26
N LYS A 109 16.97 -7.43 -12.98
CA LYS A 109 16.37 -8.26 -11.91
C LYS A 109 15.36 -7.42 -11.10
N PRO A 110 14.16 -7.16 -11.64
CA PRO A 110 13.13 -6.38 -10.95
C PRO A 110 12.53 -7.14 -9.77
N VAL A 111 11.89 -6.41 -8.85
CA VAL A 111 11.34 -7.00 -7.62
C VAL A 111 10.02 -7.73 -7.90
N ASN A 112 9.95 -9.00 -7.53
CA ASN A 112 8.70 -9.67 -7.22
C ASN A 112 8.48 -9.58 -5.70
N PHE A 113 7.26 -9.26 -5.26
CA PHE A 113 6.90 -9.20 -3.85
C PHE A 113 5.53 -9.83 -3.65
N TYR A 114 5.44 -10.73 -2.68
CA TYR A 114 4.22 -11.45 -2.38
C TYR A 114 3.97 -11.44 -0.88
N LEU A 115 2.88 -10.79 -0.48
CA LEU A 115 2.27 -10.93 0.83
C LEU A 115 0.93 -11.63 0.62
N ASN A 116 0.88 -12.97 0.78
CA ASN A 116 -0.30 -13.76 0.42
C ASN A 116 -0.89 -14.51 1.63
N SER A 117 -2.13 -14.18 1.99
CA SER A 117 -2.96 -15.05 2.84
C SER A 117 -3.62 -16.15 2.01
N LYS A 118 -3.17 -17.41 2.17
CA LYS A 118 -3.95 -18.57 1.70
C LYS A 118 -4.65 -19.34 2.82
N ILE A 119 -4.22 -19.19 4.08
CA ILE A 119 -4.63 -20.15 5.13
C ILE A 119 -4.90 -19.50 6.51
N LEU A 120 -4.38 -18.32 6.83
CA LEU A 120 -4.54 -17.72 8.16
C LEU A 120 -4.48 -16.19 8.01
N ASP A 121 -5.42 -15.47 8.64
CA ASP A 121 -5.63 -14.00 8.61
C ASP A 121 -4.48 -13.16 9.23
N LYS A 122 -3.24 -13.60 9.01
CA LYS A 122 -2.06 -13.22 9.77
C LYS A 122 -1.18 -12.21 9.06
N TYR A 123 -1.10 -12.27 7.73
CA TYR A 123 -0.18 -11.42 6.97
C TYR A 123 -0.57 -9.94 7.02
N ARG A 124 0.23 -9.13 7.70
CA ARG A 124 0.00 -7.68 7.88
C ARG A 124 1.23 -6.83 7.55
N ILE A 125 0.99 -5.60 7.13
CA ILE A 125 1.94 -4.49 7.09
C ILE A 125 1.44 -3.45 8.08
N LYS A 126 2.23 -3.10 9.09
CA LYS A 126 1.95 -2.06 10.08
C LYS A 126 3.05 -1.01 10.01
N LEU A 127 2.71 0.22 9.63
CA LEU A 127 3.61 1.37 9.61
C LEU A 127 3.13 2.42 10.60
N GLN A 128 3.99 2.84 11.52
CA GLN A 128 3.62 3.79 12.59
C GLN A 128 4.64 4.92 12.72
N ASN A 129 4.20 6.00 13.38
CA ASN A 129 4.97 7.19 13.70
C ASN A 129 5.55 7.94 12.49
N SER A 130 6.69 7.55 11.97
CA SER A 130 7.37 8.22 10.85
C SER A 130 8.18 7.22 10.03
N SER A 131 7.72 5.96 9.99
CA SER A 131 8.40 4.91 9.25
C SER A 131 8.11 4.98 7.75
N SER A 132 8.99 4.36 6.96
CA SER A 132 8.72 4.16 5.55
C SER A 132 8.98 2.73 5.11
N PHE A 133 8.17 2.26 4.15
CA PHE A 133 8.38 1.02 3.43
C PHE A 133 8.31 1.30 1.94
N SER A 134 9.39 0.98 1.21
CA SER A 134 9.50 1.21 -0.22
C SER A 134 9.81 -0.08 -0.97
N ILE A 135 9.08 -0.35 -2.05
CA ILE A 135 9.39 -1.38 -3.05
C ILE A 135 9.69 -0.64 -4.36
N LYS A 136 10.96 -0.65 -4.77
CA LYS A 136 11.44 0.05 -5.97
C LYS A 136 11.77 -0.90 -7.10
N ASN A 137 11.51 -0.45 -8.31
CA ASN A 137 11.75 -1.19 -9.54
C ASN A 137 11.05 -2.57 -9.53
N LEU A 138 9.75 -2.55 -9.26
CA LEU A 138 8.93 -3.75 -9.21
C LEU A 138 8.63 -4.30 -10.62
N ASN A 139 8.48 -5.62 -10.67
CA ASN A 139 7.81 -6.37 -11.72
C ASN A 139 6.41 -6.79 -11.24
N ILE A 140 6.32 -7.47 -10.10
CA ILE A 140 5.04 -7.89 -9.54
C ILE A 140 5.00 -7.59 -8.04
N VAL A 141 3.94 -6.95 -7.59
CA VAL A 141 3.59 -6.86 -6.17
C VAL A 141 2.20 -7.43 -5.99
N ARG A 142 2.04 -8.41 -5.10
CA ARG A 142 0.72 -8.89 -4.66
C ARG A 142 0.60 -8.77 -3.16
N ILE A 143 -0.45 -8.08 -2.71
CA ILE A 143 -0.81 -7.95 -1.30
C ILE A 143 -2.22 -8.50 -1.15
N SER A 144 -2.32 -9.66 -0.52
CA SER A 144 -3.56 -10.37 -0.25
C SER A 144 -3.70 -10.62 1.24
N GLY A 145 -4.86 -10.29 1.79
CA GLY A 145 -5.19 -10.58 3.18
C GLY A 145 -6.65 -11.00 3.33
N PRO A 146 -7.12 -11.19 4.57
CA PRO A 146 -8.53 -11.45 4.83
C PRO A 146 -9.42 -10.37 4.22
N ILE A 147 -10.53 -10.83 3.69
CA ILE A 147 -11.66 -10.03 3.29
C ILE A 147 -12.82 -10.45 4.20
N ASN A 148 -13.31 -9.52 5.02
CA ASN A 148 -14.46 -9.73 5.90
C ASN A 148 -15.63 -8.81 5.48
N THR A 149 -16.84 -9.09 6.00
CA THR A 149 -18.08 -8.37 5.65
C THR A 149 -18.19 -6.98 6.28
N ALA A 150 -17.42 -6.70 7.33
CA ALA A 150 -17.48 -5.43 8.05
C ALA A 150 -16.40 -4.45 7.55
N ILE A 151 -16.65 -3.15 7.65
CA ILE A 151 -15.59 -2.15 7.44
C ILE A 151 -14.48 -2.43 8.47
N PRO A 152 -13.26 -2.77 8.05
CA PRO A 152 -12.21 -3.18 8.95
C PRO A 152 -11.75 -2.02 9.82
N THR A 153 -11.40 -2.33 11.06
CA THR A 153 -10.64 -1.42 11.91
C THR A 153 -9.19 -1.27 11.41
N LEU A 154 -8.47 -0.29 11.96
CA LEU A 154 -7.04 -0.12 11.68
C LEU A 154 -6.26 -1.41 12.00
N GLU A 155 -6.59 -2.11 13.08
CA GLU A 155 -5.87 -3.31 13.52
C GLU A 155 -6.17 -4.55 12.68
N GLU A 156 -7.36 -4.62 12.08
CA GLU A 156 -7.83 -5.71 11.22
C GLU A 156 -7.36 -5.57 9.77
N SER A 157 -6.93 -4.36 9.39
CA SER A 157 -6.49 -4.05 8.03
C SER A 157 -5.16 -4.73 7.68
N THR A 158 -5.07 -5.29 6.48
CA THR A 158 -3.83 -5.91 5.97
C THR A 158 -2.71 -4.92 5.86
N VAL A 159 -3.01 -3.67 5.51
CA VAL A 159 -2.08 -2.55 5.57
C VAL A 159 -2.64 -1.51 6.52
N ALA A 160 -1.95 -1.28 7.64
CA ALA A 160 -2.33 -0.32 8.67
C ALA A 160 -1.24 0.74 8.79
N MET A 161 -1.60 2.02 8.64
CA MET A 161 -0.66 3.13 8.60
C MET A 161 -1.13 4.30 9.48
N SER A 162 -0.30 4.72 10.43
CA SER A 162 -0.55 5.87 11.32
C SER A 162 0.69 6.76 11.49
N GLY A 163 0.54 7.93 12.11
CA GLY A 163 1.59 8.95 12.19
C GLY A 163 1.77 9.72 10.89
N LYS A 164 3.02 9.75 10.43
CA LYS A 164 3.54 10.36 9.19
C LYS A 164 4.19 9.29 8.32
N SER A 165 3.69 8.06 8.40
CA SER A 165 4.30 6.90 7.77
C SER A 165 4.13 6.91 6.25
N GLN A 166 5.02 6.23 5.52
CA GLN A 166 5.05 6.25 4.07
C GLN A 166 5.14 4.85 3.47
N LEU A 167 4.23 4.52 2.54
CA LEU A 167 4.32 3.32 1.72
C LEU A 167 4.53 3.74 0.26
N THR A 168 5.64 3.32 -0.35
CA THR A 168 5.92 3.58 -1.77
C THR A 168 6.13 2.28 -2.51
N ILE A 169 5.38 2.05 -3.58
CA ILE A 169 5.52 0.88 -4.43
C ILE A 169 5.62 1.40 -5.85
N GLU A 170 6.80 1.31 -6.45
CA GLU A 170 7.09 1.95 -7.74
C GLU A 170 7.87 1.04 -8.70
N THR A 171 7.55 1.17 -9.98
CA THR A 171 8.35 0.62 -11.08
C THR A 171 9.15 1.73 -11.77
N VAL A 172 10.20 1.36 -12.50
CA VAL A 172 10.90 2.26 -13.44
C VAL A 172 10.36 2.00 -14.85
N GLU A 173 10.28 3.06 -15.68
CA GLU A 173 9.47 3.25 -16.91
C GLU A 173 9.44 2.16 -18.04
N LYS A 174 9.94 0.93 -17.85
CA LYS A 174 10.15 -0.03 -18.97
C LYS A 174 9.65 -1.45 -18.74
N ILE A 175 8.99 -1.75 -17.62
CA ILE A 175 8.55 -3.10 -17.27
C ILE A 175 7.03 -3.15 -17.27
N GLU A 176 6.46 -4.26 -17.77
CA GLU A 176 5.05 -4.62 -17.55
C GLU A 176 4.83 -4.92 -16.07
N SER A 177 4.75 -3.86 -15.28
CA SER A 177 4.66 -3.94 -13.84
C SER A 177 3.21 -4.10 -13.40
N ILE A 178 2.98 -4.92 -12.37
CA ILE A 178 1.65 -5.19 -11.82
C ILE A 178 1.66 -5.02 -10.31
N ILE A 179 0.72 -4.22 -9.80
CA ILE A 179 0.35 -4.22 -8.38
C ILE A 179 -1.04 -4.82 -8.26
N SER A 180 -1.18 -5.89 -7.48
CA SER A 180 -2.46 -6.55 -7.22
C SER A 180 -2.78 -6.51 -5.73
N LEU A 181 -3.89 -5.88 -5.40
CA LEU A 181 -4.38 -5.71 -4.03
C LEU A 181 -5.69 -6.49 -3.89
N ARG A 182 -5.68 -7.47 -2.99
CA ARG A 182 -6.89 -8.17 -2.52
C ARG A 182 -6.89 -8.13 -0.99
N CYS A 183 -7.04 -6.92 -0.45
CA CYS A 183 -6.89 -6.68 0.97
C CYS A 183 -7.44 -5.32 1.40
N HIS A 184 -7.57 -5.14 2.70
CA HIS A 184 -7.94 -3.87 3.30
C HIS A 184 -6.73 -2.98 3.62
N PHE A 185 -6.88 -1.69 3.35
CA PHE A 185 -5.96 -0.64 3.77
C PHE A 185 -6.68 0.28 4.77
N SER A 186 -5.97 0.70 5.82
CA SER A 186 -6.40 1.77 6.69
C SER A 186 -5.22 2.73 6.90
N ILE A 187 -5.39 3.95 6.42
CA ILE A 187 -4.38 5.01 6.42
C ILE A 187 -4.98 6.21 7.17
N THR A 188 -4.32 6.64 8.23
CA THR A 188 -4.80 7.71 9.12
C THR A 188 -3.72 8.75 9.40
N GLU A 189 -4.11 9.81 10.11
CA GLU A 189 -3.28 10.95 10.49
C GLU A 189 -2.66 11.64 9.27
N SER A 190 -1.33 11.70 9.16
CA SER A 190 -0.61 12.33 8.05
C SER A 190 0.15 11.31 7.20
N SER A 191 -0.25 10.03 7.24
CA SER A 191 0.41 8.97 6.49
C SER A 191 0.07 9.02 5.00
N GLN A 192 0.98 8.51 4.18
CA GLN A 192 0.87 8.59 2.72
C GLN A 192 1.25 7.29 2.01
N THR A 193 0.48 6.95 0.98
CA THR A 193 0.74 5.79 0.12
C THR A 193 0.87 6.22 -1.34
N SER A 194 1.89 5.73 -2.03
CA SER A 194 2.11 5.93 -3.47
C SER A 194 2.26 4.58 -4.17
N LEU A 195 1.37 4.30 -5.12
CA LEU A 195 1.40 3.10 -5.96
C LEU A 195 1.62 3.53 -7.41
N THR A 196 2.74 3.13 -8.00
CA THR A 196 3.15 3.51 -9.35
C THR A 196 3.47 2.26 -10.15
N SER A 197 2.59 1.92 -11.09
CA SER A 197 2.70 0.70 -11.90
C SER A 197 1.89 0.83 -13.18
N ARG A 198 2.29 0.18 -14.28
CA ARG A 198 1.47 0.16 -15.51
C ARG A 198 0.05 -0.32 -15.22
N HIS A 199 -0.04 -1.45 -14.51
CA HIS A 199 -1.31 -2.03 -14.10
C HIS A 199 -1.41 -2.05 -12.57
N VAL A 200 -2.54 -1.55 -12.07
CA VAL A 200 -2.96 -1.69 -10.68
C VAL A 200 -4.33 -2.37 -10.67
N THR A 201 -4.46 -3.43 -9.89
CA THR A 201 -5.72 -4.17 -9.76
C THR A 201 -6.13 -4.22 -8.30
N ILE A 202 -7.37 -3.85 -8.00
CA ILE A 202 -7.96 -3.89 -6.67
C ILE A 202 -9.20 -4.79 -6.75
N THR A 203 -9.19 -5.91 -6.04
CA THR A 203 -10.26 -6.92 -6.17
C THR A 203 -10.79 -7.45 -4.84
N GLY A 204 -11.87 -8.24 -4.95
CA GLY A 204 -12.30 -9.16 -3.92
C GLY A 204 -12.76 -8.50 -2.64
N GLY A 205 -13.47 -7.36 -2.72
CA GLY A 205 -14.00 -6.68 -1.55
C GLY A 205 -12.97 -5.83 -0.81
N SER A 206 -11.87 -5.45 -1.48
CA SER A 206 -10.86 -4.60 -0.88
C SER A 206 -11.45 -3.25 -0.51
N ASN A 207 -11.29 -2.85 0.75
CA ASN A 207 -11.67 -1.53 1.25
C ASN A 207 -10.42 -0.74 1.59
N ILE A 208 -10.24 0.41 0.93
CA ILE A 208 -9.12 1.33 1.17
C ILE A 208 -9.68 2.54 1.92
N ILE A 209 -9.38 2.60 3.21
CA ILE A 209 -9.89 3.62 4.12
C ILE A 209 -8.84 4.71 4.30
N LEU A 210 -9.22 5.95 4.02
CA LEU A 210 -8.45 7.16 4.31
C LEU A 210 -9.15 7.94 5.42
N GLN A 211 -8.41 8.40 6.42
CA GLN A 211 -8.91 9.21 7.52
C GLN A 211 -7.91 10.33 7.89
N ASP A 212 -8.40 11.39 8.55
CA ASP A 212 -7.66 12.57 8.97
C ASP A 212 -7.05 13.31 7.75
N ASN A 213 -5.74 13.39 7.64
CA ASN A 213 -5.02 14.02 6.52
C ASN A 213 -4.32 12.98 5.64
N ALA A 214 -4.77 11.72 5.69
CA ALA A 214 -4.19 10.62 4.94
C ALA A 214 -4.29 10.83 3.42
N LYS A 215 -3.24 10.39 2.71
CA LYS A 215 -3.14 10.56 1.26
C LYS A 215 -2.83 9.25 0.57
N MET A 216 -3.48 9.01 -0.56
CA MET A 216 -3.14 7.93 -1.46
C MET A 216 -3.02 8.43 -2.90
N CYS A 217 -1.94 8.05 -3.56
CA CYS A 217 -1.68 8.31 -4.96
C CYS A 217 -1.56 6.98 -5.69
N ILE A 218 -2.38 6.77 -6.71
CA ILE A 218 -2.27 5.62 -7.63
C ILE A 218 -1.98 6.18 -9.01
N SER A 219 -0.76 5.97 -9.49
CA SER A 219 -0.34 6.37 -10.83
C SER A 219 -0.25 5.12 -11.71
N SER A 220 -1.14 5.01 -12.68
CA SER A 220 -1.23 3.82 -13.54
C SER A 220 -1.72 4.13 -14.94
N GLN A 221 -1.38 3.28 -15.90
CA GLN A 221 -2.02 3.29 -17.22
C GLN A 221 -3.41 2.65 -17.15
N ILE A 222 -3.57 1.62 -16.29
CA ILE A 222 -4.83 0.94 -16.05
C ILE A 222 -5.00 0.66 -14.56
N LEU A 223 -6.09 1.17 -13.99
CA LEU A 223 -6.61 0.82 -12.68
C LEU A 223 -7.89 0.00 -12.85
N ASP A 224 -7.76 -1.30 -12.58
CA ASP A 224 -8.86 -2.27 -12.66
C ASP A 224 -9.43 -2.53 -11.26
N ILE A 225 -10.66 -2.09 -11.05
CA ILE A 225 -11.38 -2.24 -9.77
C ILE A 225 -12.51 -3.22 -10.00
N ARG A 226 -12.54 -4.33 -9.24
CA ARG A 226 -13.55 -5.37 -9.40
C ARG A 226 -14.05 -5.86 -8.05
N THR A 227 -15.33 -6.17 -8.01
CA THR A 227 -15.97 -6.82 -6.86
C THR A 227 -16.25 -8.28 -7.20
N ASP A 228 -15.98 -9.18 -6.24
CA ASP A 228 -16.38 -10.58 -6.36
C ASP A 228 -17.93 -10.65 -6.32
N LEU A 229 -18.54 -11.41 -7.23
CA LEU A 229 -19.98 -11.55 -7.34
C LEU A 229 -20.42 -12.95 -6.85
N ASP A 230 -21.61 -13.03 -6.28
CA ASP A 230 -22.28 -14.29 -5.97
C ASP A 230 -22.84 -14.95 -7.25
N GLU A 231 -23.41 -16.15 -7.10
CA GLU A 231 -23.99 -16.91 -8.23
C GLU A 231 -25.17 -16.19 -8.92
N LYS A 232 -25.77 -15.19 -8.25
CA LYS A 232 -26.87 -14.38 -8.76
C LYS A 232 -26.39 -13.05 -9.35
N GLY A 233 -25.09 -12.79 -9.34
CA GLY A 233 -24.49 -11.55 -9.85
C GLY A 233 -24.53 -10.38 -8.86
N TYR A 234 -24.85 -10.61 -7.59
CA TYR A 234 -24.78 -9.58 -6.55
C TYR A 234 -23.36 -9.49 -5.97
N PRO A 235 -22.88 -8.28 -5.64
CA PRO A 235 -21.65 -8.09 -4.87
C PRO A 235 -21.61 -8.97 -3.61
N LEU A 236 -20.57 -9.79 -3.46
CA LEU A 236 -20.28 -10.47 -2.19
C LEU A 236 -19.79 -9.45 -1.15
N PHE A 237 -18.94 -8.52 -1.59
CA PHE A 237 -18.33 -7.46 -0.78
C PHE A 237 -18.02 -6.25 -1.65
N ASP A 238 -18.33 -5.04 -1.18
CA ASP A 238 -18.02 -3.84 -1.94
C ASP A 238 -16.51 -3.56 -1.99
N THR A 239 -16.00 -3.28 -3.19
CA THR A 239 -14.62 -2.83 -3.40
C THR A 239 -14.63 -1.32 -3.57
N ASN A 240 -14.15 -0.59 -2.57
CA ASN A 240 -14.26 0.86 -2.52
C ASN A 240 -13.05 1.55 -1.89
N PHE A 241 -12.95 2.84 -2.17
CA PHE A 241 -12.18 3.82 -1.42
C PHE A 241 -13.15 4.53 -0.48
N THR A 242 -12.93 4.38 0.83
CA THR A 242 -13.73 5.03 1.86
C THR A 242 -12.97 6.24 2.41
N LEU A 243 -13.47 7.45 2.13
CA LEU A 243 -12.95 8.70 2.65
C LEU A 243 -13.72 9.04 3.92
N LYS A 244 -13.07 8.89 5.09
CA LYS A 244 -13.60 9.28 6.41
C LYS A 244 -13.32 10.76 6.71
N ALA A 245 -13.68 11.19 7.93
CA ALA A 245 -13.45 12.53 8.44
C ALA A 245 -12.02 13.02 8.25
N GLY A 246 -11.87 14.33 8.07
CA GLY A 246 -10.62 15.03 7.79
C GLY A 246 -10.46 15.46 6.31
N ALA A 247 -9.26 15.95 5.98
CA ALA A 247 -8.86 16.41 4.67
C ALA A 247 -8.10 15.33 3.89
N THR A 248 -8.75 14.17 3.72
CA THR A 248 -8.19 13.03 2.98
C THR A 248 -8.02 13.35 1.49
N LEU A 249 -7.05 12.70 0.83
CA LEU A 249 -6.82 12.89 -0.60
C LEU A 249 -6.54 11.56 -1.31
N LEU A 250 -7.39 11.22 -2.26
CA LEU A 250 -7.17 10.14 -3.21
C LEU A 250 -6.89 10.72 -4.59
N ASN A 251 -5.68 10.50 -5.11
CA ASN A 251 -5.29 10.88 -6.47
C ASN A 251 -5.16 9.64 -7.35
N LEU A 252 -5.89 9.61 -8.46
CA LEU A 252 -5.77 8.61 -9.51
C LEU A 252 -5.14 9.28 -10.74
N ASN A 253 -3.88 8.99 -11.00
CA ASN A 253 -3.07 9.72 -11.96
C ASN A 253 -2.73 8.88 -13.20
N SER A 254 -2.65 9.58 -14.34
CA SER A 254 -2.07 9.06 -15.57
C SER A 254 -0.54 9.12 -15.48
N LEU A 255 0.13 8.02 -15.81
CA LEU A 255 1.61 7.97 -15.83
C LEU A 255 2.22 8.79 -16.97
N ASP A 256 1.65 8.68 -18.16
CA ASP A 256 2.22 9.22 -19.40
C ASP A 256 1.41 10.35 -20.02
N GLY A 257 0.26 10.68 -19.45
CA GLY A 257 -0.70 11.66 -19.98
C GLY A 257 -1.44 11.19 -21.24
N ILE A 258 -1.34 9.91 -21.58
CA ILE A 258 -1.95 9.29 -22.77
C ILE A 258 -2.93 8.20 -22.36
N HIS A 259 -2.55 7.36 -21.39
CA HIS A 259 -3.40 6.34 -20.79
C HIS A 259 -3.91 6.81 -19.43
N PHE A 260 -5.19 6.59 -19.15
CA PHE A 260 -5.85 7.10 -17.95
C PHE A 260 -6.20 5.95 -17.02
N PRO A 261 -6.05 6.13 -15.69
CA PRO A 261 -6.25 5.05 -14.73
C PRO A 261 -7.65 4.44 -14.83
N LEU A 262 -8.68 5.26 -15.04
CA LEU A 262 -10.06 4.78 -15.21
C LEU A 262 -10.52 4.96 -16.66
N ASP A 263 -11.05 3.90 -17.24
CA ASP A 263 -11.81 4.00 -18.49
C ASP A 263 -13.25 4.39 -18.16
N ILE A 264 -13.54 5.69 -18.18
CA ILE A 264 -14.88 6.19 -17.85
C ILE A 264 -16.00 5.61 -18.75
N HIS A 265 -15.66 5.00 -19.90
CA HIS A 265 -16.62 4.37 -20.81
C HIS A 265 -16.88 2.88 -20.52
N ARG A 266 -16.08 2.24 -19.67
CA ARG A 266 -16.31 0.85 -19.23
C ARG A 266 -17.54 0.72 -18.32
N GLU A 267 -18.42 -0.25 -18.60
CA GLU A 267 -19.75 -0.36 -17.95
C GLU A 267 -19.79 -1.21 -16.69
N ASP A 268 -18.80 -2.07 -16.45
CA ASP A 268 -18.80 -3.10 -15.40
C ASP A 268 -17.99 -2.72 -14.16
N TYR A 269 -17.78 -1.43 -13.90
CA TYR A 269 -17.21 -1.00 -12.61
C TYR A 269 -18.18 -1.30 -11.45
N PRO A 270 -17.66 -1.63 -10.26
CA PRO A 270 -18.47 -1.67 -9.05
C PRO A 270 -19.21 -0.35 -8.82
N LYS A 271 -20.38 -0.40 -8.20
CA LYS A 271 -21.07 0.81 -7.74
C LYS A 271 -20.44 1.28 -6.42
N GLY A 272 -20.52 2.57 -6.13
CA GLY A 272 -20.05 3.14 -4.86
C GLY A 272 -18.53 3.07 -4.65
N VAL A 273 -17.74 3.02 -5.74
CA VAL A 273 -16.26 2.98 -5.68
C VAL A 273 -15.68 4.08 -4.78
N PHE A 274 -16.25 5.29 -4.83
CA PHE A 274 -15.87 6.40 -3.97
C PHE A 274 -16.94 6.61 -2.92
N ASN A 275 -16.67 6.14 -1.70
CA ASN A 275 -17.58 6.25 -0.58
C ASN A 275 -17.12 7.39 0.35
N PHE A 276 -17.96 8.41 0.52
CA PHE A 276 -17.70 9.51 1.44
C PHE A 276 -18.49 9.30 2.74
N MET A 277 -17.81 9.20 3.87
CA MET A 277 -18.49 9.11 5.16
C MET A 277 -18.87 10.52 5.62
N ALA A 278 -20.17 10.76 5.78
CA ALA A 278 -20.74 12.03 6.24
C ALA A 278 -21.24 11.97 7.69
N GLU A 279 -21.24 10.78 8.30
CA GLU A 279 -21.50 10.60 9.73
C GLU A 279 -20.28 10.97 10.59
N GLY A 280 -20.52 11.75 11.63
CA GLY A 280 -19.51 12.09 12.64
C GLY A 280 -18.82 13.42 12.40
N GLU A 281 -17.49 13.39 12.38
CA GLU A 281 -16.63 14.57 12.21
C GLU A 281 -16.60 15.06 10.75
N GLU A 282 -16.15 16.30 10.56
CA GLU A 282 -16.14 16.98 9.25
C GLU A 282 -15.35 16.21 8.19
N ASN A 283 -15.96 15.95 7.03
CA ASN A 283 -15.28 15.32 5.89
C ASN A 283 -15.06 16.35 4.77
N THR A 284 -13.81 16.78 4.61
CA THR A 284 -13.36 17.67 3.54
C THR A 284 -12.51 16.94 2.50
N GLY A 285 -12.58 15.62 2.50
CA GLY A 285 -11.82 14.72 1.64
C GLY A 285 -12.11 14.93 0.16
N LYS A 286 -11.12 14.61 -0.68
CA LYS A 286 -11.20 14.80 -2.13
C LYS A 286 -10.74 13.57 -2.89
N VAL A 287 -11.43 13.30 -3.97
CA VAL A 287 -10.97 12.39 -5.02
C VAL A 287 -10.58 13.22 -6.24
N VAL A 288 -9.37 13.05 -6.75
CA VAL A 288 -8.89 13.71 -7.97
C VAL A 288 -8.52 12.63 -8.98
N ILE A 289 -9.04 12.75 -10.20
CA ILE A 289 -8.90 11.74 -11.24
C ILE A 289 -8.38 12.41 -12.50
N ASP A 290 -7.25 11.92 -13.00
CA ASP A 290 -6.78 12.23 -14.34
C ASP A 290 -7.65 11.52 -15.37
N VAL A 291 -8.17 12.28 -16.33
CA VAL A 291 -8.97 11.81 -17.46
C VAL A 291 -8.45 12.42 -18.76
N ALA A 292 -8.92 11.90 -19.91
CA ALA A 292 -8.59 12.53 -21.18
C ALA A 292 -9.05 14.01 -21.17
N PRO A 293 -8.29 14.96 -21.73
CA PRO A 293 -8.65 16.38 -21.69
C PRO A 293 -10.05 16.71 -22.20
N LYS A 294 -10.56 15.92 -23.15
CA LYS A 294 -11.92 16.03 -23.71
C LYS A 294 -13.02 15.63 -22.73
N ASP A 295 -12.70 14.88 -21.68
CA ASP A 295 -13.63 14.30 -20.71
C ASP A 295 -13.63 15.06 -19.37
N ALA A 296 -12.69 15.99 -19.15
CA ALA A 296 -12.68 16.88 -17.99
C ALA A 296 -13.72 18.01 -18.11
N ASN A 297 -14.99 17.63 -18.15
CA ASN A 297 -16.15 18.53 -18.22
C ASN A 297 -17.41 17.80 -17.73
N ALA A 298 -18.57 18.47 -17.87
CA ALA A 298 -19.87 17.92 -17.46
C ALA A 298 -20.24 16.60 -18.18
N TYR A 299 -19.78 16.37 -19.41
CA TYR A 299 -20.09 15.13 -20.14
C TYR A 299 -19.34 13.93 -19.56
N GLY A 300 -18.04 14.05 -19.32
CA GLY A 300 -17.27 12.98 -18.66
C GLY A 300 -17.77 12.72 -17.25
N LEU A 301 -18.13 13.80 -16.52
CA LEU A 301 -18.81 13.67 -15.23
C LEU A 301 -20.11 12.87 -15.35
N ASN A 302 -21.06 13.28 -16.20
CA ASN A 302 -22.33 12.58 -16.39
C ASN A 302 -22.15 11.10 -16.75
N THR A 303 -21.07 10.77 -17.47
CA THR A 303 -20.73 9.38 -17.81
C THR A 303 -20.35 8.58 -16.56
N MET A 304 -19.55 9.14 -15.66
CA MET A 304 -19.25 8.54 -14.36
C MET A 304 -20.47 8.47 -13.43
N LEU A 305 -21.28 9.52 -13.36
CA LEU A 305 -22.42 9.58 -12.43
C LEU A 305 -23.53 8.59 -12.78
N ARG A 306 -23.78 8.35 -14.07
CA ARG A 306 -24.72 7.32 -14.55
C ARG A 306 -24.32 5.90 -14.17
N LYS A 307 -23.05 5.71 -13.83
CA LYS A 307 -22.48 4.43 -13.39
C LYS A 307 -22.47 4.30 -11.87
N ASN A 308 -23.04 5.28 -11.15
CA ASN A 308 -23.21 5.23 -9.70
C ASN A 308 -21.87 5.00 -8.95
N PHE A 309 -20.81 5.70 -9.39
CA PHE A 309 -19.47 5.60 -8.80
C PHE A 309 -19.36 6.13 -7.37
N ILE A 310 -20.31 6.95 -6.93
CA ILE A 310 -20.20 7.71 -5.68
C ILE A 310 -21.26 7.23 -4.69
N ALA A 311 -20.83 7.01 -3.45
CA ALA A 311 -21.68 6.63 -2.32
C ALA A 311 -21.48 7.60 -1.14
N ILE A 312 -22.48 7.66 -0.27
CA ILE A 312 -22.41 8.33 1.03
C ILE A 312 -22.79 7.33 2.10
N ASN A 313 -21.96 7.18 3.14
CA ASN A 313 -22.19 6.23 4.23
C ASN A 313 -22.45 4.78 3.74
N GLY A 314 -21.81 4.38 2.65
CA GLY A 314 -21.98 3.06 2.03
C GLY A 314 -23.22 2.95 1.11
N GLU A 315 -24.09 3.94 1.06
CA GLU A 315 -25.25 3.96 0.17
C GLU A 315 -24.93 4.68 -1.13
N VAL A 316 -25.18 3.98 -2.24
CA VAL A 316 -25.05 4.55 -3.59
C VAL A 316 -26.01 5.71 -3.76
N VAL A 317 -25.50 6.87 -4.16
CA VAL A 317 -26.33 8.03 -4.45
C VAL A 317 -26.86 7.91 -5.88
N GLU A 318 -28.17 7.97 -6.06
CA GLU A 318 -28.79 7.94 -7.39
C GLU A 318 -28.33 9.12 -8.25
N THR A 319 -28.18 8.91 -9.56
CA THR A 319 -27.58 9.89 -10.49
C THR A 319 -28.21 11.29 -10.40
N GLY A 320 -29.53 11.38 -10.16
CA GLY A 320 -30.24 12.66 -10.03
C GLY A 320 -29.94 13.45 -8.76
N ASP A 321 -29.47 12.78 -7.71
CA ASP A 321 -29.23 13.36 -6.39
C ASP A 321 -27.76 13.66 -6.13
N GLN A 322 -26.83 13.09 -6.91
CA GLN A 322 -25.39 13.33 -6.75
C GLN A 322 -25.02 14.83 -6.81
N MET A 323 -25.71 15.62 -7.65
CA MET A 323 -25.51 17.08 -7.73
C MET A 323 -25.93 17.85 -6.47
N ARG A 324 -26.74 17.25 -5.58
CA ARG A 324 -27.19 17.88 -4.33
C ARG A 324 -26.11 17.78 -3.25
N TYR A 325 -25.38 16.67 -3.25
CA TYR A 325 -24.45 16.31 -2.17
C TYR A 325 -22.99 16.56 -2.50
N PHE A 326 -22.62 16.64 -3.79
CA PHE A 326 -21.23 16.75 -4.22
C PHE A 326 -20.95 18.02 -5.02
N ASP A 327 -19.73 18.52 -4.86
CA ASP A 327 -19.13 19.51 -5.72
C ASP A 327 -18.14 18.84 -6.69
N PHE A 328 -18.17 19.33 -7.92
CA PHE A 328 -17.34 18.83 -9.01
C PHE A 328 -16.56 19.98 -9.62
N ASN A 329 -15.23 19.85 -9.63
CA ASN A 329 -14.35 20.82 -10.24
C ASN A 329 -13.56 20.19 -11.38
N TYR A 330 -13.36 20.95 -12.45
CA TYR A 330 -12.61 20.52 -13.62
C TYR A 330 -11.33 21.33 -13.75
N GLY A 331 -10.23 20.67 -14.07
CA GLY A 331 -8.96 21.31 -14.28
C GLY A 331 -8.19 20.71 -15.44
N LYS A 332 -6.99 21.25 -15.64
CA LYS A 332 -5.99 20.71 -16.55
C LYS A 332 -4.67 20.69 -15.82
N ASP A 333 -3.87 19.68 -16.11
CA ASP A 333 -2.56 19.51 -15.53
C ASP A 333 -1.59 18.94 -16.58
N ILE A 334 -0.31 18.82 -16.24
CA ILE A 334 0.75 18.28 -17.11
C ILE A 334 1.33 17.01 -16.48
N ARG A 335 1.44 15.96 -17.29
CA ARG A 335 2.15 14.71 -17.00
C ARG A 335 3.33 14.54 -17.94
N ASN A 336 4.35 13.82 -17.49
CA ASN A 336 5.55 13.51 -18.26
C ASN A 336 6.16 14.74 -18.98
N GLY A 337 6.26 15.86 -18.24
CA GLY A 337 6.90 17.11 -18.69
C GLY A 337 6.20 17.90 -19.80
N SER A 338 5.21 17.35 -20.51
CA SER A 338 4.61 18.02 -21.67
C SER A 338 3.20 17.57 -22.06
N LYS A 339 2.69 16.47 -21.51
CA LYS A 339 1.39 15.90 -21.91
C LYS A 339 0.29 16.47 -21.03
N GLN A 340 -0.65 17.19 -21.63
CA GLN A 340 -1.79 17.72 -20.91
C GLN A 340 -2.78 16.61 -20.56
N VAL A 341 -3.20 16.57 -19.31
CA VAL A 341 -4.32 15.76 -18.81
C VAL A 341 -5.47 16.67 -18.37
N GLY A 342 -6.69 16.15 -18.41
CA GLY A 342 -7.83 16.76 -17.75
C GLY A 342 -7.95 16.22 -16.32
N THR A 343 -8.43 17.02 -15.38
CA THR A 343 -8.70 16.55 -14.01
C THR A 343 -10.15 16.73 -13.62
N ILE A 344 -10.72 15.73 -12.95
CA ILE A 344 -12.02 15.81 -12.27
C ILE A 344 -11.77 15.69 -10.78
N THR A 345 -12.21 16.67 -10.01
CA THR A 345 -12.18 16.64 -8.54
C THR A 345 -13.59 16.48 -7.99
N ILE A 346 -13.77 15.55 -7.06
CA ILE A 346 -15.02 15.23 -6.39
C ILE A 346 -14.85 15.46 -4.89
N SER A 347 -15.77 16.19 -4.27
CA SER A 347 -15.82 16.39 -2.82
C SER A 347 -17.26 16.56 -2.33
N LEU A 348 -17.52 16.29 -1.05
CA LEU A 348 -18.80 16.62 -0.42
C LEU A 348 -19.02 18.14 -0.43
N ARG A 349 -20.24 18.57 -0.81
CA ARG A 349 -20.65 19.99 -0.77
C ARG A 349 -20.87 20.48 0.65
N ASN A 350 -21.46 19.64 1.49
CA ASN A 350 -21.65 19.92 2.91
C ASN A 350 -20.80 18.92 3.72
N PRO A 351 -19.65 19.34 4.25
CA PRO A 351 -18.79 18.52 5.09
C PRO A 351 -19.45 18.03 6.40
N HIS A 352 -20.60 18.60 6.77
CA HIS A 352 -21.42 18.22 7.93
C HIS A 352 -22.76 17.56 7.53
N LEU A 353 -22.87 17.04 6.32
CA LEU A 353 -24.10 16.43 5.83
C LEU A 353 -24.54 15.29 6.76
N LYS A 354 -25.63 15.50 7.50
CA LYS A 354 -26.33 14.42 8.21
C LYS A 354 -27.47 13.95 7.33
N LEU A 355 -27.40 12.73 6.84
CA LEU A 355 -28.53 12.09 6.18
C LEU A 355 -29.56 11.75 7.27
N SER A 356 -30.81 12.21 7.07
CA SER A 356 -31.90 12.15 8.03
C SER A 356 -32.63 10.82 8.05
#